data_AF-A0A2N1MHT1-F1
#
_entry.id   AF-A0A2N1MHT1-F1
#
_cell.length_a   1.000
_cell.length_b   1.000
_cell.length_c   1.000
_cell.angle_alpha   90.00
_cell.angle_beta   90.00
_cell.angle_gamma   90.00
#
_symmetry.space_group_name_H-M   'P 1'
#
loop_
_entity.id
_entity.type
_entity.pdbx_description
1 polymer ?
#
loop_
_entity_poly.entity_id
_entity_poly.type
_entity_poly.pdbx_seq_one_letter_code
_entity_poly.pdbx_strand_id
1 'polypeptide(L)'
;MFWKTLGACIKRNACVHINFESLSSFESADDLKINSSDDFQETFEQSKWKKQIVLLIDEFDKLYEVDEDFRSSCLETFRGMISSRDNYAMWSIVAIGTFSILYLKSKKVITPFNVSQSYQNPNFTWDQMQFLYNEFVNEFNFTIDLKIIEDIYNQTTRHVKLTGESLEEIVDDKLSFSSWLKFALKLLQKEILGYSTFNKMIDMLKDKNAKPAIDLLQSRFSGVLDFVTIYDDVEDQLAQFLVAKGVLIRNEMTKYAYKMSSSLIDMLIWQRVIPLVYKSSPESAVPKNCDLLDIPNILQMAIQFFNKDIIPSAFDRSYKVADDLYVNVIKFKQPGRSFSYKIIKEGTYPNKSSLVYTLPPNKYRIPDNYVVETTWGRSTNQCTVQ
;
A
#
# COMPACT_ATOMS: atom_id res chain seq x y z
N MET A 1 7.74 -13.70 -28.37
CA MET A 1 6.95 -12.45 -28.43
C MET A 1 7.78 -11.24 -28.01
N PHE A 2 8.44 -11.29 -26.85
CA PHE A 2 9.31 -10.23 -26.34
C PHE A 2 10.28 -9.62 -27.37
N TRP A 3 11.16 -10.42 -28.00
CA TRP A 3 12.15 -9.92 -28.97
C TRP A 3 11.51 -9.19 -30.15
N LYS A 4 10.37 -9.68 -30.64
CA LYS A 4 9.60 -9.03 -31.71
C LYS A 4 9.08 -7.66 -31.29
N THR A 5 8.53 -7.56 -30.09
CA THR A 5 7.99 -6.30 -29.55
C THR A 5 9.11 -5.29 -29.26
N LEU A 6 10.19 -5.75 -28.62
CA LEU A 6 11.38 -4.93 -28.37
C LEU A 6 12.01 -4.46 -29.70
N GLY A 7 12.12 -5.37 -30.65
CA GLY A 7 12.60 -5.13 -32.01
C GLY A 7 11.81 -4.06 -32.75
N ALA A 8 10.49 -4.15 -32.72
CA ALA A 8 9.61 -3.15 -33.32
C ALA A 8 9.81 -1.76 -32.66
N CYS A 9 10.00 -1.72 -31.33
CA CYS A 9 10.27 -0.46 -30.62
C CYS A 9 11.63 0.14 -31.00
N ILE A 10 12.67 -0.69 -31.15
CA ILE A 10 14.02 -0.26 -31.55
C ILE A 10 14.00 0.25 -32.99
N LYS A 11 13.36 -0.49 -33.91
CA LYS A 11 13.17 -0.06 -35.29
C LYS A 11 12.46 1.29 -35.36
N ARG A 12 11.44 1.52 -34.52
CA ARG A 12 10.71 2.79 -34.48
C ARG A 12 11.56 3.95 -33.94
N ASN A 13 12.31 3.75 -32.87
CA ASN A 13 12.93 4.85 -32.12
C ASN A 13 14.41 5.09 -32.47
N ALA A 14 15.12 4.10 -32.99
CA ALA A 14 16.58 4.15 -33.12
C ALA A 14 17.11 3.84 -34.53
N CYS A 15 16.25 3.52 -35.51
CA CYS A 15 16.69 3.14 -36.86
C CYS A 15 17.63 4.16 -37.52
N VAL A 16 17.39 5.45 -37.32
CA VAL A 16 18.21 6.55 -37.87
C VAL A 16 19.67 6.55 -37.37
N HIS A 17 19.95 5.84 -36.27
CA HIS A 17 21.28 5.74 -35.68
C HIS A 17 22.02 4.45 -36.05
N ILE A 18 21.33 3.52 -36.72
CA ILE A 18 21.90 2.26 -37.22
C ILE A 18 22.57 2.53 -38.57
N ASN A 19 23.78 2.01 -38.72
CA ASN A 19 24.58 2.13 -39.94
C ASN A 19 24.23 1.01 -40.93
N PHE A 20 23.19 1.22 -41.72
CA PHE A 20 22.74 0.26 -42.74
C PHE A 20 23.78 -0.02 -43.83
N GLU A 21 24.73 0.89 -44.10
CA GLU A 21 25.80 0.66 -45.09
C GLU A 21 26.77 -0.46 -44.67
N SER A 22 26.86 -0.76 -43.37
CA SER A 22 27.69 -1.85 -42.82
C SER A 22 26.96 -3.19 -42.71
N LEU A 23 25.63 -3.19 -42.92
CA LEU A 23 24.80 -4.39 -42.89
C LEU A 23 24.78 -5.00 -44.29
N SER A 24 25.70 -5.91 -44.59
CA SER A 24 25.73 -6.65 -45.86
C SER A 24 24.47 -7.51 -46.13
N SER A 25 23.53 -7.56 -45.18
CA SER A 25 22.31 -8.38 -45.18
C SER A 25 20.99 -7.58 -45.10
N PHE A 26 21.02 -6.25 -44.97
CA PHE A 26 19.80 -5.43 -44.85
C PHE A 26 19.86 -4.22 -45.80
N GLU A 27 19.07 -4.26 -46.88
CA GLU A 27 19.05 -3.21 -47.92
C GLU A 27 18.35 -1.93 -47.45
N SER A 28 17.55 -2.00 -46.39
CA SER A 28 16.82 -0.84 -45.85
C SER A 28 16.49 -0.97 -44.36
N ALA A 29 16.08 0.16 -43.75
CA ALA A 29 15.49 0.18 -42.41
C ALA A 29 14.24 -0.70 -42.31
N ASP A 30 13.58 -1.00 -43.44
CA ASP A 30 12.40 -1.83 -43.45
C ASP A 30 12.68 -3.32 -43.23
N ASP A 31 13.89 -3.76 -43.53
CA ASP A 31 14.31 -5.15 -43.42
C ASP A 31 14.71 -5.54 -41.99
N LEU A 32 14.98 -4.57 -41.11
CA LEU A 32 15.38 -4.84 -39.72
C LEU A 32 14.29 -5.62 -38.97
N LYS A 33 14.55 -6.91 -38.73
CA LYS A 33 13.64 -7.83 -38.04
C LYS A 33 14.37 -8.49 -36.87
N ILE A 34 14.13 -7.96 -35.68
CA ILE A 34 14.62 -8.57 -34.45
C ILE A 34 13.52 -9.50 -33.91
N ASN A 35 13.65 -10.79 -34.14
CA ASN A 35 12.70 -11.81 -33.70
C ASN A 35 13.30 -12.75 -32.63
N SER A 36 14.62 -12.79 -32.50
CA SER A 36 15.37 -13.65 -31.60
C SER A 36 16.45 -12.89 -30.80
N SER A 37 17.09 -13.58 -29.85
CA SER A 37 18.28 -13.08 -29.15
C SER A 37 19.45 -12.85 -30.10
N ASP A 38 19.59 -13.70 -31.11
CA ASP A 38 20.71 -13.68 -32.03
C ASP A 38 20.56 -12.50 -32.99
N ASP A 39 19.34 -12.27 -33.51
CA ASP A 39 19.01 -11.08 -34.30
C ASP A 39 19.30 -9.79 -33.51
N PHE A 40 19.04 -9.81 -32.20
CA PHE A 40 19.31 -8.68 -31.31
C PHE A 40 20.81 -8.46 -31.15
N GLN A 41 21.59 -9.51 -30.86
CA GLN A 41 23.05 -9.41 -30.78
C GLN A 41 23.65 -8.88 -32.08
N GLU A 42 23.22 -9.45 -33.21
CA GLU A 42 23.69 -9.06 -34.54
C GLU A 42 23.35 -7.61 -34.83
N THR A 43 22.16 -7.14 -34.46
CA THR A 43 21.74 -5.74 -34.66
C THR A 43 22.62 -4.77 -33.87
N PHE A 44 23.11 -5.17 -32.71
CA PHE A 44 23.85 -4.32 -31.77
C PHE A 44 25.38 -4.49 -31.85
N GLU A 45 25.90 -5.14 -32.88
CA GLU A 45 27.33 -5.18 -33.17
C GLU A 45 27.90 -3.76 -33.30
N GLN A 46 29.13 -3.57 -32.80
CA GLN A 46 29.74 -2.24 -32.73
C GLN A 46 29.89 -1.58 -34.11
N SER A 47 30.20 -2.38 -35.14
CA SER A 47 30.33 -1.93 -36.53
C SER A 47 29.07 -1.28 -37.09
N LYS A 48 27.90 -1.65 -36.55
CA LYS A 48 26.58 -1.23 -37.04
C LYS A 48 26.05 0.03 -36.40
N TRP A 49 26.76 0.62 -35.43
CA TRP A 49 26.29 1.83 -34.74
C TRP A 49 27.34 2.93 -34.73
N LYS A 50 26.89 4.15 -34.98
CA LYS A 50 27.76 5.34 -34.99
C LYS A 50 28.22 5.75 -33.59
N LYS A 51 27.50 5.33 -32.55
CA LYS A 51 27.70 5.70 -31.14
C LYS A 51 27.40 4.52 -30.24
N GLN A 52 27.93 4.58 -29.03
CA GLN A 52 27.53 3.70 -27.95
C GLN A 52 26.08 3.98 -27.51
N ILE A 53 25.42 2.95 -26.99
CA ILE A 53 23.98 2.95 -26.73
C ILE A 53 23.70 2.67 -25.27
N VAL A 54 22.79 3.44 -24.70
CA VAL A 54 22.14 3.14 -23.42
C VAL A 54 20.70 2.75 -23.69
N LEU A 55 20.32 1.54 -23.30
CA LEU A 55 18.97 1.02 -23.50
C LEU A 55 18.15 1.19 -22.22
N LEU A 56 17.07 1.97 -22.30
CA LEU A 56 16.08 2.12 -21.23
C LEU A 56 14.88 1.23 -21.55
N ILE A 57 14.59 0.26 -20.69
CA ILE A 57 13.45 -0.66 -20.87
C ILE A 57 12.49 -0.43 -19.72
N ASP A 58 11.31 0.12 -20.01
CA ASP A 58 10.21 0.28 -19.05
C ASP A 58 9.34 -0.99 -18.96
N GLU A 59 8.62 -1.15 -17.85
CA GLU A 59 7.81 -2.34 -17.51
C GLU A 59 8.57 -3.68 -17.67
N PHE A 60 9.86 -3.71 -17.36
CA PHE A 60 10.71 -4.89 -17.47
C PHE A 60 10.22 -6.06 -16.59
N ASP A 61 9.44 -5.78 -15.56
CA ASP A 61 8.80 -6.78 -14.72
C ASP A 61 7.85 -7.72 -15.49
N LYS A 62 7.36 -7.33 -16.68
CA LYS A 62 6.60 -8.23 -17.57
C LYS A 62 7.41 -9.45 -18.03
N LEU A 63 8.74 -9.38 -18.01
CA LEU A 63 9.62 -10.52 -18.31
C LEU A 63 9.47 -11.65 -17.26
N TYR A 64 8.77 -11.43 -16.15
CA TYR A 64 8.46 -12.48 -15.17
C TYR A 64 7.21 -13.29 -15.48
N GLU A 65 6.34 -12.80 -16.35
CA GLU A 65 5.14 -13.54 -16.77
C GLU A 65 5.48 -14.62 -17.81
N VAL A 66 6.69 -14.57 -18.36
CA VAL A 66 7.21 -15.54 -19.34
C VAL A 66 8.05 -16.63 -18.69
N ASP A 67 8.24 -17.71 -19.44
CA ASP A 67 8.96 -18.90 -19.02
C ASP A 67 10.38 -18.62 -18.45
N GLU A 68 10.77 -19.41 -17.43
CA GLU A 68 12.05 -19.26 -16.71
C GLU A 68 13.27 -19.42 -17.62
N ASP A 69 13.22 -20.35 -18.59
CA ASP A 69 14.33 -20.58 -19.51
C ASP A 69 14.47 -19.41 -20.47
N PHE A 70 13.34 -18.88 -20.96
CA PHE A 70 13.33 -17.68 -21.78
C PHE A 70 13.90 -16.47 -21.04
N ARG A 71 13.46 -16.24 -19.79
CA ARG A 71 13.97 -15.15 -18.95
C ARG A 71 15.47 -15.29 -18.72
N SER A 72 15.94 -16.49 -18.38
CA SER A 72 17.36 -16.75 -18.15
C SER A 72 18.20 -16.49 -19.39
N SER A 73 17.74 -16.99 -20.54
CA SER A 73 18.38 -16.76 -21.85
C SER A 73 18.48 -15.26 -22.18
N CYS A 74 17.39 -14.50 -22.02
CA CYS A 74 17.36 -13.06 -22.27
C CYS A 74 18.38 -12.29 -21.41
N LEU A 75 18.44 -12.63 -20.12
CA LEU A 75 19.38 -11.98 -19.20
C LEU A 75 20.83 -12.37 -19.47
N GLU A 76 21.09 -13.62 -19.87
CA GLU A 76 22.41 -14.07 -20.32
C GLU A 76 22.86 -13.33 -21.59
N THR A 77 21.96 -13.13 -22.56
CA THR A 77 22.21 -12.32 -23.78
C THR A 77 22.64 -10.90 -23.42
N PHE A 78 21.85 -10.19 -22.60
CA PHE A 78 22.16 -8.82 -22.18
C PHE A 78 23.49 -8.72 -21.45
N ARG A 79 23.74 -9.65 -20.52
CA ARG A 79 25.00 -9.70 -19.79
C ARG A 79 26.19 -9.95 -20.71
N GLY A 80 26.07 -10.90 -21.65
CA GLY A 80 27.11 -11.21 -22.62
C GLY A 80 27.50 -10.00 -23.45
N MET A 81 26.51 -9.22 -23.88
CA MET A 81 26.73 -8.00 -24.67
C MET A 81 27.42 -6.90 -23.85
N ILE A 82 26.95 -6.60 -22.64
CA ILE A 82 27.55 -5.56 -21.76
C ILE A 82 28.98 -5.94 -21.35
N SER A 83 29.26 -7.23 -21.18
CA SER A 83 30.59 -7.72 -20.80
C SER A 83 31.58 -7.67 -21.97
N SER A 84 31.09 -7.70 -23.21
CA SER A 84 31.88 -7.74 -24.43
C SER A 84 31.84 -6.37 -25.15
N ARG A 85 32.25 -5.32 -24.44
CA ARG A 85 32.15 -3.91 -24.88
C ARG A 85 32.88 -3.59 -26.19
N ASP A 86 33.84 -4.43 -26.57
CA ASP A 86 34.60 -4.29 -27.81
C ASP A 86 33.90 -4.93 -29.02
N ASN A 87 32.87 -5.75 -28.80
CA ASN A 87 32.13 -6.42 -29.87
C ASN A 87 30.75 -5.79 -30.13
N TYR A 88 30.16 -5.15 -29.12
CA TYR A 88 28.82 -4.58 -29.18
C TYR A 88 28.81 -3.09 -28.89
N ALA A 89 27.91 -2.35 -29.54
CA ALA A 89 27.67 -0.93 -29.29
C ALA A 89 26.99 -0.64 -27.94
N MET A 90 26.62 -1.67 -27.19
CA MET A 90 25.83 -1.56 -25.96
C MET A 90 26.71 -1.16 -24.77
N TRP A 91 26.48 0.04 -24.24
CA TRP A 91 27.22 0.55 -23.08
C TRP A 91 26.57 0.18 -21.75
N SER A 92 25.25 0.33 -21.67
CA SER A 92 24.48 0.05 -20.45
C SER A 92 23.02 -0.27 -20.79
N ILE A 93 22.41 -1.08 -19.92
CA ILE A 93 20.97 -1.36 -19.95
C ILE A 93 20.40 -0.93 -18.61
N VAL A 94 19.42 -0.05 -18.66
CA VAL A 94 18.65 0.42 -17.51
C VAL A 94 17.26 -0.21 -17.62
N ALA A 95 17.02 -1.22 -16.81
CA ALA A 95 15.72 -1.87 -16.70
C ALA A 95 14.91 -1.19 -15.60
N ILE A 96 13.72 -0.72 -15.96
CA ILE A 96 12.75 -0.06 -15.10
C ILE A 96 11.54 -0.98 -15.02
N GLY A 97 11.02 -1.20 -13.82
CA GLY A 97 9.87 -2.05 -13.61
C GLY A 97 9.34 -1.89 -12.20
N THR A 98 8.24 -2.58 -11.91
CA THR A 98 7.67 -2.60 -10.56
C THR A 98 8.63 -3.26 -9.56
N PHE A 99 8.34 -3.15 -8.26
CA PHE A 99 9.15 -3.71 -7.15
C PHE A 99 9.54 -5.19 -7.33
N SER A 100 8.82 -5.95 -8.16
CA SER A 100 9.15 -7.33 -8.53
C SER A 100 10.55 -7.48 -9.15
N ILE A 101 11.08 -6.43 -9.80
CA ILE A 101 12.42 -6.43 -10.39
C ILE A 101 13.55 -6.56 -9.33
N LEU A 102 13.31 -6.14 -8.09
CA LEU A 102 14.29 -6.27 -7.00
C LEU A 102 14.42 -7.72 -6.49
N TYR A 103 13.45 -8.56 -6.81
CA TYR A 103 13.45 -9.99 -6.49
C TYR A 103 13.98 -10.84 -7.66
N LEU A 104 14.77 -10.25 -8.58
CA LEU A 104 15.53 -10.93 -9.65
C LEU A 104 16.65 -11.83 -9.07
N LYS A 105 16.29 -12.85 -8.29
CA LYS A 105 17.21 -13.94 -7.91
C LYS A 105 16.92 -15.14 -8.78
N SER A 106 17.83 -15.48 -9.70
CA SER A 106 17.79 -16.77 -10.38
C SER A 106 18.15 -17.87 -9.38
N LYS A 107 17.65 -19.10 -9.57
CA LYS A 107 18.07 -20.27 -8.77
C LYS A 107 19.51 -20.71 -9.06
N LYS A 108 20.11 -20.22 -10.16
CA LYS A 108 21.54 -20.36 -10.43
C LYS A 108 22.28 -19.38 -9.53
N VAL A 109 23.36 -19.84 -8.86
CA VAL A 109 24.20 -19.09 -7.89
C VAL A 109 24.76 -17.76 -8.42
N ILE A 110 24.56 -17.46 -9.70
CA ILE A 110 25.04 -16.27 -10.37
C ILE A 110 23.82 -15.43 -10.76
N THR A 111 23.54 -14.38 -10.00
CA THR A 111 22.58 -13.34 -10.40
C THR A 111 23.00 -12.82 -11.77
N PRO A 112 22.13 -12.90 -12.80
CA PRO A 112 22.52 -12.57 -14.17
C PRO A 112 22.75 -11.07 -14.38
N PHE A 113 22.19 -10.25 -13.50
CA PHE A 113 22.66 -8.89 -13.30
C PHE A 113 23.81 -8.94 -12.30
N ASN A 114 25.00 -8.53 -12.74
CA ASN A 114 25.95 -7.95 -11.81
C ASN A 114 25.35 -6.58 -11.43
N VAL A 115 24.32 -6.61 -10.58
CA VAL A 115 23.60 -5.44 -10.06
C VAL A 115 24.64 -4.64 -9.26
N SER A 116 25.38 -3.78 -9.94
CA SER A 116 26.31 -2.88 -9.26
C SER A 116 25.54 -1.87 -8.40
N GLN A 117 24.25 -1.60 -8.70
CA GLN A 117 23.30 -0.98 -7.78
C GLN A 117 21.85 -1.19 -8.27
N SER A 118 21.02 -1.89 -7.49
CA SER A 118 19.57 -1.77 -7.62
C SER A 118 19.19 -0.51 -6.89
N TYR A 119 18.82 0.53 -7.62
CA TYR A 119 18.33 1.76 -7.01
C TYR A 119 16.82 1.66 -6.82
N GLN A 120 16.38 1.61 -5.56
CA GLN A 120 14.99 1.95 -5.26
C GLN A 120 14.82 3.43 -5.62
N ASN A 121 13.86 3.75 -6.48
CA ASN A 121 13.46 5.13 -6.66
C ASN A 121 12.78 5.57 -5.35
N PRO A 122 13.41 6.42 -4.52
CA PRO A 122 12.84 6.77 -3.24
C PRO A 122 11.59 7.60 -3.48
N ASN A 123 10.56 7.30 -2.70
CA ASN A 123 9.35 8.12 -2.71
C ASN A 123 9.69 9.53 -2.20
N PHE A 124 9.15 10.57 -2.83
CA PHE A 124 9.45 11.97 -2.48
C PHE A 124 9.27 12.29 -0.99
N THR A 125 10.19 13.08 -0.43
CA THR A 125 9.99 13.65 0.90
C THR A 125 8.88 14.70 0.89
N TRP A 126 8.37 15.07 2.06
CA TRP A 126 7.40 16.16 2.18
C TRP A 126 7.94 17.45 1.56
N ASP A 127 9.19 17.80 1.86
CA ASP A 127 9.82 19.03 1.33
C ASP A 127 9.97 19.00 -0.19
N GLN A 128 10.36 17.86 -0.77
CA GLN A 128 10.47 17.70 -2.22
C GLN A 128 9.12 17.78 -2.91
N MET A 129 8.09 17.18 -2.31
CA MET A 129 6.73 17.23 -2.83
C MET A 129 6.20 18.66 -2.78
N GLN A 130 6.34 19.35 -1.64
CA GLN A 130 5.98 20.77 -1.51
C GLN A 130 6.71 21.64 -2.55
N PHE A 131 8.00 21.39 -2.78
CA PHE A 131 8.78 22.09 -3.81
C PHE A 131 8.21 21.88 -5.23
N LEU A 132 7.97 20.63 -5.63
CA LEU A 132 7.41 20.31 -6.95
C LEU A 132 6.03 20.93 -7.16
N TYR A 133 5.20 20.92 -6.13
CA TYR A 133 3.88 21.54 -6.18
C TYR A 133 3.95 23.06 -6.29
N ASN A 134 4.89 23.69 -5.58
CA ASN A 134 5.10 25.13 -5.71
C ASN A 134 5.57 25.50 -7.13
N GLU A 135 6.47 24.72 -7.74
CA GLU A 135 6.89 24.93 -9.13
C GLU A 135 5.69 24.81 -10.09
N PHE A 136 4.85 23.78 -9.93
CA PHE A 136 3.63 23.60 -10.72
C PHE A 136 2.63 24.76 -10.53
N VAL A 137 2.41 25.19 -9.29
CA VAL A 137 1.55 26.32 -8.95
C VAL A 137 2.05 27.62 -9.58
N ASN A 138 3.37 27.84 -9.58
CA ASN A 138 4.00 29.01 -10.19
C ASN A 138 3.88 28.98 -11.73
N GLU A 139 4.06 27.82 -12.35
CA GLU A 139 4.00 27.65 -13.81
C GLU A 139 2.59 27.88 -14.36
N PHE A 140 1.57 27.34 -13.68
CA PHE A 140 0.16 27.43 -14.11
C PHE A 140 -0.60 28.59 -13.44
N ASN A 141 0.07 29.41 -12.62
CA ASN A 141 -0.43 30.63 -11.99
C ASN A 141 -1.78 30.47 -11.26
N PHE A 142 -1.93 29.41 -10.47
CA PHE A 142 -3.12 29.17 -9.65
C PHE A 142 -2.78 29.14 -8.15
N THR A 143 -3.74 28.83 -7.28
CA THR A 143 -3.49 28.70 -5.83
C THR A 143 -4.01 27.38 -5.28
N ILE A 144 -3.20 26.69 -4.49
CA ILE A 144 -3.55 25.44 -3.81
C ILE A 144 -3.42 25.65 -2.30
N ASP A 145 -4.42 25.19 -1.53
CA ASP A 145 -4.33 25.10 -0.08
C ASP A 145 -3.31 24.02 0.32
N LEU A 146 -2.38 24.33 1.23
CA LEU A 146 -1.40 23.38 1.77
C LEU A 146 -2.05 22.08 2.29
N LYS A 147 -3.28 22.15 2.80
CA LYS A 147 -4.03 20.95 3.22
C LYS A 147 -4.32 19.98 2.09
N ILE A 148 -4.48 20.48 0.87
CA ILE A 148 -4.67 19.66 -0.33
C ILE A 148 -3.36 18.95 -0.69
N ILE A 149 -2.24 19.67 -0.61
CA ILE A 149 -0.90 19.12 -0.85
C ILE A 149 -0.58 18.02 0.19
N GLU A 150 -0.93 18.26 1.46
CA GLU A 150 -0.77 17.29 2.56
C GLU A 150 -1.64 16.05 2.34
N ASP A 151 -2.90 16.24 1.95
CA ASP A 151 -3.81 15.14 1.67
C ASP A 151 -3.35 14.32 0.46
N ILE A 152 -2.89 14.96 -0.61
CA ILE A 152 -2.27 14.28 -1.75
C ILE A 152 -1.07 13.45 -1.30
N TYR A 153 -0.17 14.05 -0.52
CA TYR A 153 1.02 13.39 -0.02
C TYR A 153 0.70 12.12 0.78
N ASN A 154 -0.32 12.21 1.64
CA ASN A 154 -0.79 11.09 2.46
C ASN A 154 -1.52 10.02 1.64
N GLN A 155 -2.24 10.41 0.59
CA GLN A 155 -3.04 9.49 -0.22
C GLN A 155 -2.21 8.75 -1.28
N THR A 156 -1.35 9.41 -2.04
CA THR A 156 -0.84 8.84 -3.31
C THR A 156 0.49 8.12 -3.21
N THR A 157 0.91 7.70 -2.00
CA THR A 157 2.20 7.01 -1.81
C THR A 157 3.40 7.88 -2.23
N ARG A 158 3.21 9.20 -2.38
CA ARG A 158 4.17 10.14 -2.98
C ARG A 158 4.42 9.91 -4.48
N HIS A 159 3.46 9.33 -5.23
CA HIS A 159 3.51 9.26 -6.69
C HIS A 159 2.97 10.56 -7.31
N VAL A 160 3.88 11.48 -7.65
CA VAL A 160 3.57 12.83 -8.17
C VAL A 160 2.84 12.83 -9.52
N LYS A 161 3.03 11.79 -10.35
CA LYS A 161 2.40 11.72 -11.67
C LYS A 161 0.87 11.59 -11.60
N LEU A 162 0.37 10.85 -10.61
CA LEU A 162 -1.07 10.60 -10.42
C LEU A 162 -1.86 11.83 -10.02
N THR A 163 -1.19 12.93 -9.70
CA THR A 163 -1.81 14.10 -9.10
C THR A 163 -1.54 15.38 -9.88
N GLY A 164 -0.47 15.44 -10.68
CA GLY A 164 -0.23 16.54 -11.62
C GLY A 164 -1.27 16.58 -12.74
N GLU A 165 -1.42 15.48 -13.49
CA GLU A 165 -2.37 15.37 -14.61
C GLU A 165 -3.81 15.64 -14.16
N SER A 166 -4.19 15.14 -13.00
CA SER A 166 -5.52 15.31 -12.43
C SER A 166 -5.82 16.74 -11.96
N LEU A 167 -4.79 17.51 -11.58
CA LEU A 167 -4.95 18.90 -11.15
C LEU A 167 -5.11 19.85 -12.34
N GLU A 168 -4.53 19.52 -13.49
CA GLU A 168 -4.76 20.25 -14.76
C GLU A 168 -6.23 20.20 -15.18
N GLU A 169 -6.96 19.12 -14.87
CA GLU A 169 -8.41 19.03 -15.16
C GLU A 169 -9.28 19.92 -14.25
N ILE A 170 -8.78 20.35 -13.07
CA ILE A 170 -9.55 21.14 -12.09
C ILE A 170 -9.19 22.62 -12.13
N VAL A 171 -8.59 23.12 -13.22
CA VAL A 171 -8.20 24.54 -13.31
C VAL A 171 -9.45 25.42 -13.38
N ASP A 172 -9.92 25.77 -12.19
CA ASP A 172 -10.77 26.90 -11.83
C ASP A 172 -9.96 27.66 -10.77
N ASP A 173 -9.95 29.00 -10.79
CA ASP A 173 -8.91 29.87 -10.18
C ASP A 173 -8.66 29.67 -8.66
N LYS A 174 -9.46 28.83 -7.97
CA LYS A 174 -9.31 28.54 -6.54
C LYS A 174 -9.82 27.15 -6.15
N LEU A 175 -8.91 26.20 -5.97
CA LEU A 175 -9.23 24.86 -5.48
C LEU A 175 -9.43 24.86 -3.96
N SER A 176 -10.69 24.72 -3.50
CA SER A 176 -10.99 24.57 -2.06
C SER A 176 -10.77 23.13 -1.58
N PHE A 177 -10.40 22.93 -0.30
CA PHE A 177 -10.25 21.59 0.28
C PHE A 177 -11.53 20.74 0.18
N SER A 178 -12.71 21.35 0.25
CA SER A 178 -13.99 20.63 0.14
C SER A 178 -14.27 20.16 -1.30
N SER A 179 -13.88 20.96 -2.29
CA SER A 179 -13.95 20.61 -3.71
C SER A 179 -12.94 19.50 -4.02
N TRP A 180 -11.73 19.62 -3.46
CA TRP A 180 -10.69 18.61 -3.54
C TRP A 180 -11.13 17.26 -2.97
N LEU A 181 -11.71 17.20 -1.76
CA LEU A 181 -12.11 15.91 -1.17
C LEU A 181 -13.16 15.18 -2.02
N LYS A 182 -14.12 15.92 -2.60
CA LYS A 182 -15.13 15.36 -3.52
C LYS A 182 -14.50 14.89 -4.83
N PHE A 183 -13.49 15.61 -5.31
CA PHE A 183 -12.76 15.27 -6.51
C PHE A 183 -11.86 14.06 -6.28
N ALA A 184 -11.05 14.04 -5.23
CA ALA A 184 -10.20 12.93 -4.83
C ALA A 184 -11.00 11.62 -4.84
N LEU A 185 -12.15 11.55 -4.16
CA LEU A 185 -13.00 10.35 -4.18
C LEU A 185 -13.43 9.89 -5.59
N LYS A 186 -13.66 10.81 -6.53
CA LYS A 186 -13.99 10.49 -7.94
C LYS A 186 -12.75 10.14 -8.75
N LEU A 187 -11.65 10.85 -8.55
CA LEU A 187 -10.36 10.64 -9.18
C LEU A 187 -9.82 9.26 -8.85
N LEU A 188 -9.84 8.91 -7.56
CA LEU A 188 -9.39 7.62 -7.06
C LEU A 188 -10.16 6.45 -7.67
N GLN A 189 -11.44 6.67 -8.03
CA GLN A 189 -12.27 5.63 -8.65
C GLN A 189 -12.06 5.53 -10.17
N LYS A 190 -11.79 6.63 -10.88
CA LYS A 190 -11.76 6.67 -12.35
C LYS A 190 -10.34 6.59 -12.91
N GLU A 191 -9.40 7.40 -12.42
CA GLU A 191 -8.07 7.49 -13.01
C GLU A 191 -7.18 6.33 -12.60
N ILE A 192 -7.21 5.90 -11.34
CA ILE A 192 -6.38 4.77 -10.86
C ILE A 192 -6.70 3.48 -11.62
N LEU A 193 -7.97 3.26 -11.96
CA LEU A 193 -8.36 2.14 -12.81
C LEU A 193 -7.88 2.28 -14.26
N GLY A 194 -7.49 3.48 -14.69
CA GLY A 194 -6.83 3.71 -15.98
C GLY A 194 -5.36 3.26 -15.99
N TYR A 195 -4.72 3.18 -14.83
CA TYR A 195 -3.32 2.76 -14.73
C TYR A 195 -3.19 1.23 -14.71
N SER A 196 -2.50 0.71 -15.72
CA SER A 196 -2.28 -0.73 -15.90
C SER A 196 -1.62 -1.39 -14.68
N THR A 197 -0.75 -0.68 -13.96
CA THR A 197 -0.04 -1.19 -12.78
C THR A 197 -0.99 -1.54 -11.63
N PHE A 198 -1.96 -0.67 -11.31
CA PHE A 198 -2.92 -0.94 -10.24
C PHE A 198 -3.88 -2.08 -10.63
N ASN A 199 -4.31 -2.14 -11.89
CA ASN A 199 -5.14 -3.24 -12.37
C ASN A 199 -4.42 -4.59 -12.27
N LYS A 200 -3.15 -4.67 -12.70
CA LYS A 200 -2.34 -5.88 -12.57
C LYS A 200 -2.17 -6.30 -11.11
N MET A 201 -1.89 -5.35 -10.22
CA MET A 201 -1.79 -5.62 -8.78
C MET A 201 -3.11 -6.16 -8.24
N ILE A 202 -4.24 -5.50 -8.54
CA ILE A 202 -5.58 -5.93 -8.11
C ILE A 202 -5.91 -7.32 -8.64
N ASP A 203 -5.68 -7.60 -9.91
CA ASP A 203 -6.01 -8.89 -10.52
C ASP A 203 -5.15 -10.02 -9.94
N MET A 204 -3.87 -9.75 -9.66
CA MET A 204 -3.00 -10.70 -8.98
C MET A 204 -3.45 -10.94 -7.53
N LEU A 205 -3.92 -9.92 -6.81
CA LEU A 205 -4.45 -10.09 -5.45
C LEU A 205 -5.79 -10.85 -5.41
N LYS A 206 -6.56 -10.85 -6.51
CA LYS A 206 -7.77 -11.68 -6.65
C LYS A 206 -7.46 -13.16 -6.94
N ASP A 207 -6.24 -13.48 -7.35
CA ASP A 207 -5.86 -14.86 -7.63
C ASP A 207 -5.98 -15.73 -6.39
N LYS A 208 -6.45 -16.97 -6.54
CA LYS A 208 -6.65 -17.88 -5.41
C LYS A 208 -5.37 -18.18 -4.64
N ASN A 209 -4.22 -18.15 -5.32
CA ASN A 209 -2.91 -18.38 -4.71
C ASN A 209 -2.46 -17.18 -3.86
N ALA A 210 -3.00 -15.98 -4.10
CA ALA A 210 -2.72 -14.80 -3.30
C ALA A 210 -3.52 -14.76 -1.98
N LYS A 211 -4.52 -15.65 -1.81
CA LYS A 211 -5.39 -15.66 -0.63
C LYS A 211 -4.65 -15.61 0.72
N PRO A 212 -3.58 -16.40 0.96
CA PRO A 212 -2.83 -16.31 2.22
C PRO A 212 -2.24 -14.91 2.48
N ALA A 213 -1.78 -14.22 1.43
CA ALA A 213 -1.30 -12.84 1.56
C ALA A 213 -2.44 -11.86 1.86
N ILE A 214 -3.64 -12.09 1.32
CA ILE A 214 -4.83 -11.31 1.65
C ILE A 214 -5.29 -11.58 3.09
N ASP A 215 -5.22 -12.82 3.57
CA ASP A 215 -5.51 -13.17 4.96
C ASP A 215 -4.54 -12.45 5.93
N LEU A 216 -3.26 -12.31 5.53
CA LEU A 216 -2.29 -11.50 6.27
C LEU A 216 -2.69 -10.02 6.30
N LEU A 217 -3.02 -9.42 5.14
CA LEU A 217 -3.50 -8.03 5.07
C LEU A 217 -4.70 -7.80 5.97
N GLN A 218 -5.70 -8.68 5.87
CA GLN A 218 -6.93 -8.54 6.62
C GLN A 218 -6.69 -8.62 8.14
N SER A 219 -5.75 -9.46 8.55
CA SER A 219 -5.54 -9.78 9.96
C SER A 219 -4.49 -8.91 10.67
N ARG A 220 -3.61 -8.23 9.93
CA ARG A 220 -2.52 -7.40 10.49
C ARG A 220 -2.59 -5.92 10.11
N PHE A 221 -3.11 -5.61 8.92
CA PHE A 221 -3.04 -4.27 8.33
C PHE A 221 -4.39 -3.56 8.22
N SER A 222 -5.50 -4.19 8.62
CA SER A 222 -6.83 -3.60 8.55
C SER A 222 -6.97 -2.30 9.34
N GLY A 223 -7.06 -1.18 8.61
CA GLY A 223 -7.13 0.16 9.18
C GLY A 223 -5.84 0.64 9.85
N VAL A 224 -4.72 -0.06 9.62
CA VAL A 224 -3.41 0.26 10.20
C VAL A 224 -2.50 0.79 9.09
N LEU A 225 -2.23 2.08 9.13
CA LEU A 225 -1.34 2.74 8.16
C LEU A 225 0.11 2.85 8.67
N ASP A 226 0.35 2.54 9.95
CA ASP A 226 1.67 2.54 10.56
C ASP A 226 2.41 1.20 10.40
N PHE A 227 3.66 1.16 10.86
CA PHE A 227 4.49 -0.04 10.80
C PHE A 227 3.99 -1.14 11.75
N VAL A 228 3.78 -2.32 11.18
CA VAL A 228 3.45 -3.58 11.84
C VAL A 228 4.67 -4.50 11.77
N THR A 229 5.02 -5.12 12.90
CA THR A 229 6.16 -6.04 12.96
C THR A 229 5.69 -7.49 12.76
N ILE A 230 6.36 -8.24 11.89
CA ILE A 230 6.01 -9.62 11.50
C ILE A 230 7.20 -10.54 11.75
N TYR A 231 7.16 -11.30 12.86
CA TYR A 231 8.25 -12.19 13.24
C TYR A 231 8.13 -13.62 12.69
N ASP A 232 6.94 -14.02 12.25
CA ASP A 232 6.71 -15.36 11.70
C ASP A 232 7.29 -15.46 10.29
N ASP A 233 8.09 -16.51 10.02
CA ASP A 233 8.80 -16.66 8.75
C ASP A 233 7.86 -16.85 7.55
N VAL A 234 6.68 -17.45 7.75
CA VAL A 234 5.69 -17.66 6.69
C VAL A 234 4.95 -16.35 6.42
N GLU A 235 4.51 -15.65 7.47
CA GLU A 235 3.93 -14.30 7.35
C GLU A 235 4.93 -13.32 6.72
N ASP A 236 6.23 -13.42 7.04
CA ASP A 236 7.29 -12.59 6.46
C ASP A 236 7.45 -12.83 4.95
N GLN A 237 7.40 -14.09 4.49
CA GLN A 237 7.42 -14.39 3.05
C GLN A 237 6.20 -13.81 2.33
N LEU A 238 5.02 -13.88 2.94
CA LEU A 238 3.80 -13.27 2.43
C LEU A 238 3.90 -11.73 2.42
N ALA A 239 4.47 -11.12 3.44
CA ALA A 239 4.72 -9.68 3.51
C ALA A 239 5.72 -9.23 2.43
N GLN A 240 6.80 -9.98 2.22
CA GLN A 240 7.76 -9.72 1.14
C GLN A 240 7.12 -9.84 -0.25
N PHE A 241 6.25 -10.84 -0.45
CA PHE A 241 5.43 -10.93 -1.66
C PHE A 241 4.59 -9.67 -1.85
N LEU A 242 3.90 -9.19 -0.82
CA LEU A 242 3.11 -7.95 -0.89
C LEU A 242 3.97 -6.70 -1.14
N VAL A 243 5.19 -6.64 -0.60
CA VAL A 243 6.17 -5.59 -0.92
C VAL A 243 6.57 -5.65 -2.41
N ALA A 244 6.82 -6.84 -2.95
CA ALA A 244 7.15 -7.03 -4.36
C ALA A 244 6.04 -6.55 -5.31
N LYS A 245 4.81 -6.47 -4.80
CA LYS A 245 3.61 -6.07 -5.53
C LYS A 245 3.20 -4.62 -5.26
N GLY A 246 4.01 -3.88 -4.50
CA GLY A 246 3.77 -2.47 -4.18
C GLY A 246 2.64 -2.25 -3.16
N VAL A 247 2.17 -3.31 -2.50
CA VAL A 247 1.11 -3.22 -1.49
C VAL A 247 1.66 -2.76 -0.14
N LEU A 248 2.81 -3.30 0.25
CA LEU A 248 3.49 -2.96 1.49
C LEU A 248 4.82 -2.26 1.21
N ILE A 249 5.29 -1.49 2.19
CA ILE A 249 6.65 -0.95 2.26
C ILE A 249 7.32 -1.53 3.50
N ARG A 250 8.58 -1.92 3.36
CA ARG A 250 9.41 -2.39 4.46
C ARG A 250 10.21 -1.24 5.06
N ASN A 251 10.39 -1.24 6.38
CA ASN A 251 11.30 -0.30 7.03
C ASN A 251 12.76 -0.68 6.74
N GLU A 252 13.56 0.29 6.31
CA GLU A 252 14.98 0.09 6.02
C GLU A 252 15.82 -0.14 7.28
N MET A 253 15.45 0.48 8.41
CA MET A 253 16.20 0.43 9.66
C MET A 253 15.82 -0.78 10.54
N THR A 254 14.57 -1.24 10.48
CA THR A 254 14.07 -2.33 11.31
C THR A 254 13.68 -3.53 10.46
N LYS A 255 14.46 -4.61 10.57
CA LYS A 255 14.12 -5.91 9.98
C LYS A 255 12.73 -6.32 10.47
N TYR A 256 11.87 -6.83 9.58
CA TYR A 256 10.51 -7.33 9.87
C TYR A 256 9.40 -6.29 10.10
N ALA A 257 9.68 -4.99 9.96
CA ALA A 257 8.62 -3.98 10.03
C ALA A 257 8.10 -3.61 8.65
N TYR A 258 6.78 -3.67 8.49
CA TYR A 258 6.07 -3.44 7.24
C TYR A 258 4.92 -2.48 7.45
N LYS A 259 4.56 -1.66 6.46
CA LYS A 259 3.36 -0.81 6.50
C LYS A 259 2.67 -0.80 5.15
N MET A 260 1.40 -0.41 5.12
CA MET A 260 0.71 -0.13 3.85
C MET A 260 1.50 0.90 3.05
N SER A 261 1.63 0.68 1.75
CA SER A 261 2.38 1.59 0.90
C SER A 261 1.73 2.98 0.88
N SER A 262 0.40 3.02 0.85
CA SER A 262 -0.39 4.23 1.09
C SER A 262 -1.81 3.93 1.55
N SER A 263 -2.49 4.95 2.06
CA SER A 263 -3.92 4.91 2.38
C SER A 263 -4.79 4.66 1.15
N LEU A 264 -4.32 5.06 -0.03
CA LEU A 264 -4.98 4.74 -1.28
C LEU A 264 -4.94 3.25 -1.60
N ILE A 265 -3.76 2.62 -1.50
CA ILE A 265 -3.64 1.19 -1.75
C ILE A 265 -4.46 0.39 -0.76
N ASP A 266 -4.46 0.80 0.52
CA ASP A 266 -5.36 0.26 1.53
C ASP A 266 -6.82 0.36 1.09
N MET A 267 -7.30 1.56 0.76
CA MET A 267 -8.66 1.78 0.28
C MET A 267 -9.02 0.92 -0.94
N LEU A 268 -8.13 0.81 -1.94
CA LEU A 268 -8.36 0.02 -3.15
C LEU A 268 -8.50 -1.47 -2.83
N ILE A 269 -7.65 -2.01 -1.96
CA ILE A 269 -7.70 -3.41 -1.56
C ILE A 269 -9.01 -3.70 -0.83
N TRP A 270 -9.38 -2.85 0.14
CA TRP A 270 -10.61 -3.02 0.91
C TRP A 270 -11.88 -2.88 0.07
N GLN A 271 -11.87 -2.07 -0.99
CA GLN A 271 -13.04 -1.88 -1.86
C GLN A 271 -13.12 -2.88 -3.02
N ARG A 272 -11.98 -3.34 -3.56
CA ARG A 272 -11.95 -4.09 -4.84
C ARG A 272 -11.46 -5.51 -4.71
N VAL A 273 -10.66 -5.83 -3.70
CA VAL A 273 -10.10 -7.18 -3.51
C VAL A 273 -10.86 -7.92 -2.43
N ILE A 274 -10.95 -7.35 -1.23
CA ILE A 274 -11.54 -8.00 -0.06
C ILE A 274 -12.99 -8.48 -0.31
N PRO A 275 -13.90 -7.70 -0.93
CA PRO A 275 -15.27 -8.17 -1.17
C PRO A 275 -15.38 -9.31 -2.19
N LEU A 276 -14.37 -9.47 -3.06
CA LEU A 276 -14.32 -10.55 -4.04
C LEU A 276 -13.69 -11.81 -3.46
N VAL A 277 -12.66 -11.67 -2.63
CA VAL A 277 -11.96 -12.79 -1.97
C VAL A 277 -12.80 -13.36 -0.83
N TYR A 278 -13.44 -12.50 -0.04
CA TYR A 278 -14.40 -12.87 0.99
C TYR A 278 -15.79 -12.43 0.54
N LYS A 279 -16.62 -13.38 0.12
CA LYS A 279 -18.06 -13.17 -0.10
C LYS A 279 -18.81 -13.02 1.23
N SER A 280 -18.26 -12.22 2.15
CA SER A 280 -18.82 -11.95 3.46
C SER A 280 -19.42 -10.54 3.46
N SER A 281 -20.37 -10.31 2.55
CA SER A 281 -21.14 -9.08 2.48
C SER A 281 -22.64 -9.41 2.49
N PRO A 282 -23.46 -8.67 3.26
CA PRO A 282 -24.91 -8.80 3.18
C PRO A 282 -25.41 -8.53 1.77
N GLU A 283 -26.18 -9.46 1.21
CA GLU A 283 -26.88 -9.26 -0.08
C GLU A 283 -28.21 -8.48 0.11
N SER A 284 -28.70 -8.41 1.35
CA SER A 284 -29.90 -7.68 1.72
C SER A 284 -29.62 -6.18 1.89
N ALA A 285 -30.62 -5.36 1.52
CA ALA A 285 -30.57 -3.92 1.76
C ALA A 285 -30.35 -3.59 3.24
N VAL A 286 -29.69 -2.45 3.50
CA VAL A 286 -29.46 -1.94 4.86
C VAL A 286 -30.81 -1.82 5.60
N PRO A 287 -30.99 -2.47 6.76
CA PRO A 287 -32.22 -2.40 7.54
C PRO A 287 -32.62 -0.96 7.86
N LYS A 288 -33.88 -0.62 7.58
CA LYS A 288 -34.48 0.69 7.86
C LYS A 288 -35.82 0.53 8.55
N ASN A 289 -36.11 1.46 9.44
CA ASN A 289 -37.42 1.62 10.06
C ASN A 289 -37.91 3.05 9.80
N CYS A 290 -39.00 3.20 9.03
CA CYS A 290 -39.56 4.50 8.64
C CYS A 290 -38.50 5.50 8.15
N ASP A 291 -37.69 5.09 7.18
CA ASP A 291 -36.57 5.85 6.58
C ASP A 291 -35.37 6.17 7.49
N LEU A 292 -35.41 5.80 8.78
CA LEU A 292 -34.27 5.83 9.69
C LEU A 292 -33.51 4.51 9.66
N LEU A 293 -32.19 4.57 9.88
CA LEU A 293 -31.35 3.38 9.98
C LEU A 293 -31.74 2.57 11.23
N ASP A 294 -32.03 1.28 11.03
CA ASP A 294 -32.33 0.37 12.13
C ASP A 294 -31.01 -0.20 12.69
N ILE A 295 -30.39 0.58 13.57
CA ILE A 295 -29.05 0.29 14.10
C ILE A 295 -28.95 -1.12 14.73
N PRO A 296 -29.90 -1.58 15.58
CA PRO A 296 -29.84 -2.94 16.13
C PRO A 296 -29.82 -4.03 15.06
N ASN A 297 -30.70 -3.96 14.07
CA ASN A 297 -30.76 -4.96 12.99
C ASN A 297 -29.53 -4.86 12.07
N ILE A 298 -29.02 -3.66 11.82
CA ILE A 298 -27.75 -3.45 11.10
C ILE A 298 -26.60 -4.16 11.83
N LEU A 299 -26.49 -3.99 13.14
CA LEU A 299 -25.44 -4.63 13.94
C LEU A 299 -25.60 -6.15 13.95
N GLN A 300 -26.82 -6.66 14.16
CA GLN A 300 -27.10 -8.10 14.16
C GLN A 300 -26.75 -8.74 12.81
N MET A 301 -27.08 -8.05 11.71
CA MET A 301 -26.72 -8.49 10.36
C MET A 301 -25.21 -8.44 10.14
N ALA A 302 -24.54 -7.34 10.50
CA ALA A 302 -23.09 -7.18 10.32
C ALA A 302 -22.27 -8.25 11.04
N ILE A 303 -22.66 -8.62 12.27
CA ILE A 303 -21.98 -9.65 13.07
C ILE A 303 -21.95 -11.01 12.35
N GLN A 304 -22.96 -11.34 11.54
CA GLN A 304 -23.02 -12.61 10.79
C GLN A 304 -21.92 -12.72 9.74
N PHE A 305 -21.41 -11.58 9.25
CA PHE A 305 -20.40 -11.50 8.20
C PHE A 305 -18.99 -11.24 8.74
N PHE A 306 -18.82 -11.11 10.06
CA PHE A 306 -17.49 -10.95 10.65
C PHE A 306 -16.68 -12.22 10.47
N ASN A 307 -15.41 -12.04 10.08
CA ASN A 307 -14.47 -13.14 10.02
C ASN A 307 -14.22 -13.68 11.44
N LYS A 308 -14.77 -14.86 11.72
CA LYS A 308 -14.73 -15.48 13.04
C LYS A 308 -13.32 -15.89 13.46
N ASP A 309 -12.40 -16.05 12.51
CA ASP A 309 -11.01 -16.43 12.80
C ASP A 309 -10.18 -15.23 13.30
N ILE A 310 -10.64 -14.01 13.01
CA ILE A 310 -10.01 -12.77 13.51
C ILE A 310 -10.37 -12.52 14.98
N ILE A 311 -11.57 -12.91 15.42
CA ILE A 311 -12.08 -12.63 16.77
C ILE A 311 -11.19 -13.24 17.87
N PRO A 312 -10.79 -14.53 17.81
CA PRO A 312 -9.87 -15.13 18.79
C PRO A 312 -8.52 -14.41 18.86
N SER A 313 -8.04 -13.89 17.73
CA SER A 313 -6.77 -13.18 17.63
C SER A 313 -6.87 -11.70 17.99
N ALA A 314 -8.07 -11.18 18.27
CA ALA A 314 -8.30 -9.76 18.48
C ALA A 314 -7.61 -9.24 19.75
N PHE A 315 -7.45 -10.07 20.78
CA PHE A 315 -6.74 -9.69 22.01
C PHE A 315 -5.27 -9.36 21.72
N ASP A 316 -4.56 -10.25 21.04
CA ASP A 316 -3.13 -10.08 20.72
C ASP A 316 -2.87 -9.00 19.65
N ARG A 317 -3.89 -8.64 18.88
CA ARG A 317 -3.76 -7.79 17.68
C ARG A 317 -4.51 -6.45 17.81
N SER A 318 -5.19 -6.20 18.93
CA SER A 318 -5.87 -4.93 19.19
C SER A 318 -4.86 -3.85 19.54
N TYR A 319 -4.88 -2.76 18.77
CA TYR A 319 -4.15 -1.52 19.10
C TYR A 319 -4.73 -0.79 20.31
N LYS A 320 -5.90 -1.23 20.78
CA LYS A 320 -6.50 -0.78 22.03
C LYS A 320 -6.15 -1.80 23.10
N VAL A 321 -5.06 -1.54 23.82
CA VAL A 321 -4.84 -2.13 25.13
C VAL A 321 -5.76 -1.39 26.09
N ALA A 322 -6.76 -2.08 26.63
CA ALA A 322 -7.43 -1.57 27.81
C ALA A 322 -6.52 -1.91 28.99
N ASP A 323 -5.85 -0.90 29.56
CA ASP A 323 -4.99 -1.10 30.74
C ASP A 323 -5.76 -1.67 31.93
N ASP A 324 -7.09 -1.59 31.92
CA ASP A 324 -7.98 -2.07 32.98
C ASP A 324 -9.21 -2.78 32.39
N LEU A 325 -9.07 -4.04 31.96
CA LEU A 325 -10.22 -4.92 31.74
C LEU A 325 -10.35 -5.93 32.88
N TYR A 326 -11.46 -5.80 33.59
CA TYR A 326 -11.99 -6.62 34.68
C TYR A 326 -11.32 -6.51 36.05
N VAL A 327 -11.70 -5.45 36.77
CA VAL A 327 -11.89 -5.58 38.21
C VAL A 327 -13.28 -5.07 38.57
N ASN A 328 -14.16 -5.95 39.07
CA ASN A 328 -15.42 -5.57 39.74
C ASN A 328 -15.18 -4.73 41.02
N VAL A 329 -13.94 -4.29 41.24
CA VAL A 329 -13.44 -3.64 42.43
C VAL A 329 -12.49 -2.51 42.04
N ILE A 330 -12.95 -1.26 42.15
CA ILE A 330 -12.11 -0.07 41.98
C ILE A 330 -11.37 0.17 43.30
N LYS A 331 -10.04 0.26 43.27
CA LYS A 331 -9.20 0.52 44.46
C LYS A 331 -8.62 1.92 44.40
N PHE A 332 -8.92 2.74 45.40
CA PHE A 332 -8.37 4.09 45.54
C PHE A 332 -7.50 4.18 46.79
N LYS A 333 -6.31 4.78 46.68
CA LYS A 333 -5.37 4.97 47.78
C LYS A 333 -4.96 6.44 47.90
N GLN A 334 -5.02 6.95 49.13
CA GLN A 334 -4.50 8.26 49.53
C GLN A 334 -3.57 8.04 50.76
N PRO A 335 -2.63 8.94 51.08
CA PRO A 335 -1.83 8.80 52.29
C PRO A 335 -2.67 8.50 53.53
N GLY A 336 -2.43 7.33 54.14
CA GLY A 336 -3.11 6.84 55.35
C GLY A 336 -4.49 6.21 55.16
N ARG A 337 -5.06 6.15 53.94
CA ARG A 337 -6.42 5.64 53.69
C ARG A 337 -6.53 4.88 52.36
N SER A 338 -7.20 3.73 52.40
CA SER A 338 -7.58 2.98 51.21
C SER A 338 -9.08 2.78 51.15
N PHE A 339 -9.63 2.89 49.95
CA PHE A 339 -11.04 2.68 49.64
C PHE A 339 -11.15 1.59 48.60
N SER A 340 -12.17 0.74 48.74
CA SER A 340 -12.49 -0.31 47.78
C SER A 340 -13.96 -0.19 47.41
N TYR A 341 -14.25 -0.07 46.13
CA TYR A 341 -15.60 0.06 45.59
C TYR A 341 -15.93 -1.18 44.77
N LYS A 342 -16.91 -1.97 45.22
CA LYS A 342 -17.40 -3.13 44.48
C LYS A 342 -18.60 -2.71 43.63
N ILE A 343 -18.54 -2.97 42.33
CA ILE A 343 -19.66 -2.69 41.42
C ILE A 343 -20.72 -3.78 41.62
N ILE A 344 -21.92 -3.39 42.06
CA ILE A 344 -23.08 -4.28 42.24
C ILE A 344 -23.91 -4.33 40.95
N LYS A 345 -24.05 -3.19 40.27
CA LYS A 345 -24.78 -3.08 39.01
C LYS A 345 -24.10 -2.06 38.10
N GLU A 346 -23.84 -2.46 36.86
CA GLU A 346 -23.34 -1.59 35.81
C GLU A 346 -24.49 -0.74 35.24
N GLY A 347 -24.23 0.54 35.01
CA GLY A 347 -25.14 1.48 34.36
C GLY A 347 -24.54 2.06 33.07
N THR A 348 -25.24 3.03 32.48
CA THR A 348 -24.83 3.77 31.29
C THR A 348 -24.40 5.19 31.67
N TYR A 349 -23.37 5.74 31.03
CA TYR A 349 -22.98 7.14 31.24
C TYR A 349 -24.00 8.06 30.54
N PRO A 350 -24.83 8.84 31.25
CA PRO A 350 -25.73 9.77 30.58
C PRO A 350 -25.00 11.04 30.15
N ASN A 351 -25.63 11.78 29.25
CA ASN A 351 -25.20 13.12 28.89
C ASN A 351 -25.49 14.09 30.06
N LYS A 352 -24.47 14.31 30.90
CA LYS A 352 -24.22 15.41 31.86
C LYS A 352 -25.24 15.89 32.91
N SER A 353 -26.52 15.51 32.94
CA SER A 353 -27.49 16.19 33.85
C SER A 353 -28.07 15.42 35.06
N SER A 354 -27.73 14.16 35.30
CA SER A 354 -28.24 13.39 36.45
C SER A 354 -27.17 12.46 37.03
N LEU A 355 -26.21 13.03 37.80
CA LEU A 355 -25.13 12.24 38.42
C LEU A 355 -25.28 12.27 39.95
N VAL A 356 -25.25 11.09 40.57
CA VAL A 356 -25.13 10.92 42.03
C VAL A 356 -23.65 10.98 42.43
N TYR A 357 -23.33 11.24 43.70
CA TYR A 357 -21.95 11.41 44.15
C TYR A 357 -21.61 10.53 45.37
N THR A 358 -20.34 10.13 45.50
CA THR A 358 -19.82 9.45 46.70
C THR A 358 -19.84 10.36 47.94
N LEU A 359 -19.77 9.77 49.13
CA LEU A 359 -19.76 10.50 50.41
C LEU A 359 -18.50 11.37 50.62
N PRO A 360 -18.58 12.47 51.41
CA PRO A 360 -17.43 13.31 51.77
C PRO A 360 -16.28 12.53 52.43
N PRO A 361 -15.03 13.03 52.41
CA PRO A 361 -14.65 14.42 52.08
C PRO A 361 -14.56 14.74 50.59
N ASN A 362 -14.38 13.74 49.72
CA ASN A 362 -14.34 13.93 48.26
C ASN A 362 -15.54 13.25 47.59
N LYS A 363 -16.39 14.06 46.96
CA LYS A 363 -17.58 13.62 46.23
C LYS A 363 -17.22 13.31 44.78
N TYR A 364 -17.10 12.03 44.43
CA TYR A 364 -16.84 11.57 43.06
C TYR A 364 -18.15 11.27 42.34
N ARG A 365 -18.20 11.55 41.04
CA ARG A 365 -19.38 11.32 40.19
C ARG A 365 -19.61 9.82 40.00
N ILE A 366 -20.80 9.35 40.31
CA ILE A 366 -21.29 8.01 40.01
C ILE A 366 -22.16 8.12 38.74
N PRO A 367 -21.89 7.33 37.68
CA PRO A 367 -22.72 7.36 36.47
C PRO A 367 -24.14 6.84 36.74
N ASP A 368 -25.09 7.22 35.89
CA ASP A 368 -26.50 6.92 36.11
C ASP A 368 -26.78 5.41 36.07
N ASN A 369 -27.66 4.95 36.96
CA ASN A 369 -27.96 3.53 37.21
C ASN A 369 -26.82 2.64 37.74
N TYR A 370 -25.64 3.19 38.11
CA TYR A 370 -24.63 2.40 38.81
C TYR A 370 -25.00 2.20 40.28
N VAL A 371 -24.81 0.98 40.78
CA VAL A 371 -24.87 0.70 42.22
C VAL A 371 -23.50 0.22 42.67
N VAL A 372 -22.90 0.93 43.63
CA VAL A 372 -21.57 0.62 44.16
C VAL A 372 -21.62 0.45 45.67
N GLU A 373 -20.96 -0.60 46.17
CA GLU A 373 -20.70 -0.78 47.60
C GLU A 373 -19.30 -0.27 47.92
N THR A 374 -19.19 0.65 48.87
CA THR A 374 -17.91 1.21 49.31
C THR A 374 -17.52 0.72 50.69
N THR A 375 -16.22 0.47 50.88
CA THR A 375 -15.59 0.21 52.17
C THR A 375 -14.46 1.20 52.41
N TRP A 376 -14.30 1.64 53.66
CA TRP A 376 -13.22 2.53 54.07
C TRP A 376 -12.49 2.03 55.32
N GLY A 377 -11.15 2.04 55.27
CA GLY A 377 -10.30 1.69 56.40
C GLY A 377 -10.11 0.18 56.61
N ARG A 378 -9.63 -0.21 57.80
CA ARG A 378 -9.43 -1.62 58.21
C ARG A 378 -10.68 -2.26 58.85
N SER A 379 -11.78 -1.52 58.94
CA SER A 379 -13.06 -1.97 59.52
C SER A 379 -13.99 -2.52 58.44
N THR A 380 -14.85 -3.47 58.81
CA THR A 380 -15.88 -4.10 57.95
C THR A 380 -17.09 -3.22 57.63
N ASN A 381 -16.98 -1.90 57.78
CA ASN A 381 -18.10 -0.99 57.54
C ASN A 381 -18.31 -0.81 56.03
N GLN A 382 -19.49 -1.18 55.56
CA GLN A 382 -19.94 -1.11 54.16
C GLN A 382 -21.09 -0.11 54.02
N CYS A 383 -21.14 0.59 52.89
CA CYS A 383 -22.25 1.47 52.53
C CYS A 383 -22.53 1.34 51.03
N THR A 384 -23.82 1.20 50.67
CA THR A 384 -24.26 1.15 49.28
C THR A 384 -24.66 2.54 48.82
N VAL A 385 -24.12 2.95 47.67
CA VAL A 385 -24.46 4.20 47.00
C VAL A 385 -25.05 3.86 45.63
N GLN A 386 -26.21 4.46 45.35
CA GLN A 386 -26.94 4.33 44.09
C GLN A 386 -26.96 5.69 43.40
#